data_AF-A0A6S7JCP9-F1
#
_entry.id   AF-A0A6S7JCP9-F1
#
_cell.length_a   1.000
_cell.length_b   1.000
_cell.length_c   1.000
_cell.angle_alpha   90.00
_cell.angle_beta   90.00
_cell.angle_gamma   90.00
#
_symmetry.space_group_name_H-M   'P 1'
#
loop_
_entity.id
_entity.type
_entity.pdbx_description
1 polymer ?
#
loop_
_entity_poly.entity_id
_entity_poly.type
_entity_poly.pdbx_seq_one_letter_code
_entity_poly.pdbx_strand_id
1 'polypeptide(L)'
;MEQYSRRECLEIHGVPVTNDEDTNEIIMKIGILANVSIKPEDISVSHRLGIPSNVPTGRPARPPIIIVKFVRRNVKEELLSSRKNLRNKLTTDLGISRFA
;
A
#
# COMPACT_ATOMS: atom_id res chain seq x y z
N MET A 1 -23.75 6.99 2.55
CA MET A 1 -22.62 7.87 2.96
C MET A 1 -21.24 7.20 2.83
N GLU A 2 -21.13 5.87 2.81
CA GLU A 2 -19.84 5.16 2.74
C GLU A 2 -18.95 5.53 1.55
N GLN A 3 -19.52 5.91 0.42
CA GLN A 3 -18.75 6.27 -0.78
C GLN A 3 -17.87 7.50 -0.56
N TYR A 4 -18.29 8.47 0.27
CA TYR A 4 -17.48 9.67 0.55
C TYR A 4 -16.26 9.35 1.40
N SER A 5 -16.36 8.42 2.36
CA SER A 5 -15.22 8.04 3.21
C SER A 5 -14.18 7.16 2.48
N ARG A 6 -14.53 6.54 1.35
CA ARG A 6 -13.59 5.74 0.54
C ARG A 6 -12.84 6.58 -0.50
N ARG A 7 -13.23 7.84 -0.71
CA ARG A 7 -12.60 8.69 -1.72
C ARG A 7 -11.14 8.97 -1.40
N GLU A 8 -10.77 8.97 -0.13
CA GLU A 8 -9.40 9.20 0.33
C GLU A 8 -8.62 7.89 0.56
N CYS A 9 -9.24 6.72 0.34
CA CYS A 9 -8.58 5.43 0.50
C CYS A 9 -7.90 4.96 -0.80
N LEU A 10 -6.76 4.28 -0.67
CA LEU A 10 -6.07 3.59 -1.75
C LEU A 10 -5.67 2.18 -1.28
N GLU A 11 -5.82 1.21 -2.18
CA GLU A 11 -5.36 -0.16 -1.96
C GLU A 11 -3.99 -0.36 -2.62
N ILE A 12 -3.06 -0.93 -1.85
CA ILE A 12 -1.73 -1.28 -2.32
C ILE A 12 -1.60 -2.80 -2.35
N HIS A 13 -1.31 -3.32 -3.55
CA HIS A 13 -1.23 -4.74 -3.84
C HIS A 13 0.23 -5.17 -4.02
N GLY A 14 0.50 -6.46 -3.79
CA GLY A 14 1.80 -7.07 -4.14
C GLY A 14 2.94 -6.79 -3.16
N VAL A 15 2.67 -6.20 -2.00
CA VAL A 15 3.66 -6.02 -0.92
C VAL A 15 3.65 -7.26 -0.02
N PRO A 16 4.75 -8.03 0.07
CA PRO A 16 4.86 -9.15 1.01
C PRO A 16 4.67 -8.70 2.46
N VAL A 17 4.25 -9.61 3.34
CA VAL A 17 4.19 -9.36 4.78
C VAL A 17 5.59 -9.58 5.35
N THR A 18 6.04 -8.68 6.21
CA THR A 18 7.29 -8.82 6.97
C THR A 18 6.99 -8.84 8.47
N ASN A 19 7.89 -9.42 9.25
CA ASN A 19 7.83 -9.30 10.71
C ASN A 19 8.00 -7.83 11.11
N ASP A 20 7.26 -7.40 12.14
CA ASP A 20 7.31 -6.03 12.66
C ASP A 20 7.07 -4.96 11.58
N GLU A 21 6.12 -5.21 10.66
CA GLU A 21 5.85 -4.25 9.58
C GLU A 21 5.19 -2.97 10.10
N ASP A 22 5.73 -1.82 9.68
CA ASP A 22 5.05 -0.53 9.77
C ASP A 22 4.44 -0.19 8.40
N THR A 23 3.12 -0.28 8.29
CA THR A 23 2.42 0.02 7.04
C THR A 23 2.53 1.48 6.62
N ASN A 24 2.68 2.44 7.55
CA ASN A 24 2.91 3.84 7.19
C ASN A 24 4.29 4.02 6.55
N GLU A 25 5.33 3.40 7.10
CA GLU A 25 6.67 3.43 6.50
C GLU A 25 6.69 2.86 5.09
N ILE A 26 5.99 1.74 4.88
CA ILE A 26 5.86 1.13 3.55
C ILE A 26 5.20 2.11 2.56
N ILE A 27 4.11 2.77 2.95
CA ILE A 27 3.45 3.77 2.09
C ILE A 27 4.38 4.95 1.78
N MET A 28 5.14 5.45 2.76
CA MET A 28 6.11 6.52 2.53
C MET A 28 7.22 6.10 1.56
N LYS A 29 7.77 4.89 1.71
CA LYS A 29 8.77 4.32 0.78
C LYS A 29 8.21 4.17 -0.64
N ILE A 30 6.95 3.73 -0.77
CA ILE A 30 6.26 3.66 -2.07
C ILE A 30 6.11 5.07 -2.67
N GLY A 31 5.79 6.07 -1.86
CA GLY A 31 5.77 7.48 -2.28
C GLY A 31 7.09 7.90 -2.89
N ILE A 32 8.20 7.66 -2.19
CA ILE A 32 9.56 7.98 -2.67
C ILE A 32 9.83 7.28 -4.01
N LEU A 33 9.53 5.98 -4.13
CA LEU A 33 9.71 5.25 -5.39
C LEU A 33 8.81 5.76 -6.53
N ALA A 34 7.63 6.27 -6.20
CA ALA A 34 6.71 6.90 -7.14
C ALA A 34 7.10 8.36 -7.46
N ASN A 35 8.14 8.92 -6.83
CA ASN A 35 8.52 10.33 -6.89
C ASN A 35 7.43 11.28 -6.34
N VAL A 36 6.81 10.88 -5.23
CA VAL A 36 5.80 11.65 -4.48
C VAL A 36 6.22 11.73 -3.02
N SER A 37 6.30 12.94 -2.48
CA SER A 37 6.65 13.15 -1.07
C SER A 37 5.43 12.91 -0.18
N ILE A 38 5.42 11.79 0.54
CA ILE A 38 4.38 11.47 1.54
C ILE A 38 5.00 11.57 2.92
N LYS A 39 4.38 12.37 3.80
CA LYS A 39 4.77 12.50 5.21
C LYS A 39 3.84 11.70 6.11
N PRO A 40 4.24 11.40 7.36
CA PRO A 40 3.36 10.74 8.33
C PRO A 40 2.03 11.48 8.55
N GLU A 41 2.06 12.82 8.54
CA GLU A 41 0.88 13.69 8.68
C GLU A 41 -0.11 13.59 7.51
N ASP A 42 0.33 13.08 6.35
CA ASP A 42 -0.55 12.85 5.19
C ASP A 42 -1.36 11.55 5.33
N ILE A 43 -0.95 10.64 6.23
CA ILE A 43 -1.58 9.34 6.45
C ILE A 43 -2.51 9.44 7.67
N SER A 44 -3.81 9.24 7.43
CA SER A 44 -4.79 9.19 8.52
C SER A 44 -4.77 7.82 9.20
N VAL A 45 -4.71 6.74 8.42
CA VAL A 45 -4.62 5.36 8.91
C VAL A 45 -4.11 4.46 7.78
N SER A 46 -3.31 3.46 8.12
CA SER A 46 -2.99 2.37 7.23
C SER A 46 -3.02 1.04 7.99
N HIS A 47 -3.41 -0.04 7.31
CA HIS A 47 -3.38 -1.40 7.86
C HIS A 47 -3.50 -2.44 6.75
N ARG A 48 -3.17 -3.70 7.06
CA ARG A 48 -3.47 -4.84 6.20
C ARG A 48 -4.96 -5.16 6.25
N LEU A 49 -5.57 -5.36 5.09
CA LEU A 49 -6.86 -6.02 4.99
C LEU A 49 -6.66 -7.51 5.28
N GLY A 50 -7.53 -8.07 6.11
CA GLY A 50 -7.52 -9.51 6.41
C GLY A 50 -7.65 -10.35 5.14
N ILE A 51 -6.99 -11.51 5.12
CA ILE A 51 -7.14 -12.48 4.04
C ILE A 51 -8.56 -13.07 4.14
N PRO A 52 -9.38 -13.03 3.08
CA PRO A 52 -10.69 -13.68 3.11
C PRO A 52 -10.54 -15.16 3.45
N SER A 53 -11.35 -15.66 4.38
CA SER A 53 -11.32 -17.07 4.84
C SER A 53 -11.59 -18.11 3.74
N ASN A 54 -12.01 -17.67 2.54
CA ASN A 54 -12.41 -18.52 1.41
C ASN A 54 -11.38 -18.55 0.27
N VAL A 55 -10.08 -18.29 0.52
CA VAL A 55 -9.06 -18.45 -0.54
C VAL A 55 -8.99 -19.93 -0.95
N PRO A 56 -9.27 -20.27 -2.24
CA PRO A 56 -9.24 -21.66 -2.69
C PRO A 56 -7.87 -22.28 -2.47
N THR A 57 -7.84 -23.45 -1.82
CA THR A 57 -6.65 -24.27 -1.65
C THR A 57 -6.04 -24.59 -3.02
N GLY A 58 -4.79 -24.18 -3.26
CA GLY A 58 -4.07 -24.50 -4.50
C GLY A 58 -3.59 -23.30 -5.33
N ARG A 59 -3.93 -22.05 -4.96
CA ARG A 59 -3.24 -20.86 -5.49
C ARG A 59 -2.19 -20.37 -4.48
N PRO A 60 -1.02 -19.88 -4.94
CA PRO A 60 -0.10 -19.22 -4.03
C PRO A 60 -0.83 -18.08 -3.32
N ALA A 61 -0.75 -18.06 -1.98
CA ALA A 61 -1.39 -17.04 -1.18
C ALA A 61 -0.91 -15.67 -1.65
N ARG A 62 -1.84 -14.86 -2.19
CA ARG A 62 -1.53 -13.46 -2.50
C ARG A 62 -1.29 -12.75 -1.17
N PRO A 63 -0.25 -11.90 -1.05
CA PRO A 63 -0.08 -11.10 0.15
C PRO A 63 -1.35 -10.29 0.44
N PRO A 64 -1.77 -10.18 1.71
CA PRO A 64 -2.88 -9.31 2.08
C PRO A 64 -2.63 -7.87 1.64
N ILE A 65 -3.70 -7.20 1.19
CA ILE A 65 -3.66 -5.84 0.65
C ILE A 65 -3.38 -4.86 1.80
N ILE A 66 -2.57 -3.82 1.57
CA ILE A 66 -2.51 -2.67 2.49
C ILE A 66 -3.58 -1.68 2.04
N ILE A 67 -4.48 -1.29 2.93
CA ILE A 67 -5.35 -0.13 2.71
C ILE A 67 -4.76 1.07 3.44
N VAL A 68 -4.68 2.20 2.75
CA VAL A 68 -4.27 3.47 3.34
C VAL A 68 -5.36 4.51 3.11
N LYS A 69 -5.69 5.28 4.14
CA LYS A 69 -6.51 6.48 4.05
C LYS A 69 -5.61 7.70 4.22
N PHE A 70 -5.65 8.59 3.23
CA PHE A 70 -4.94 9.87 3.32
C PHE A 70 -5.80 10.92 4.03
N VAL A 71 -5.15 11.86 4.71
CA VAL A 71 -5.82 13.03 5.29
C VAL A 71 -6.36 13.94 4.18
N ARG A 72 -5.61 14.08 3.09
CA ARG A 72 -5.95 14.96 1.96
C ARG A 72 -6.06 14.16 0.67
N ARG A 73 -7.12 14.46 -0.09
CA ARG A 73 -7.41 13.79 -1.37
C ARG A 73 -6.33 14.05 -2.44
N ASN A 74 -5.71 15.22 -2.45
CA ASN A 74 -4.68 15.58 -3.42
C ASN A 74 -3.46 14.65 -3.33
N VAL A 75 -3.03 14.26 -2.13
CA VAL A 75 -1.88 13.35 -1.92
C VAL A 75 -2.18 11.97 -2.53
N LYS A 76 -3.40 11.45 -2.32
CA LYS A 76 -3.86 10.23 -2.96
C LYS A 76 -3.81 10.35 -4.49
N GLU A 77 -4.36 11.42 -5.04
CA GLU A 77 -4.43 11.63 -6.49
C GLU A 77 -3.05 11.78 -7.12
N GLU A 78 -2.13 12.45 -6.44
CA GLU A 78 -0.73 12.60 -6.86
C GLU A 78 -0.04 11.23 -6.91
N LEU A 79 -0.16 10.42 -5.84
CA LEU A 79 0.37 9.06 -5.82
C LEU A 79 -0.24 8.18 -6.92
N LEU A 80 -1.56 8.26 -7.12
CA LEU A 80 -2.27 7.48 -8.13
C LEU A 80 -1.89 7.86 -9.57
N SER A 81 -1.64 9.14 -9.82
CA SER A 81 -1.19 9.65 -11.13
C SER A 81 0.27 9.29 -11.40
N SER A 82 1.09 9.22 -10.36
CA SER A 82 2.50 8.85 -10.43
C SER A 82 2.76 7.34 -10.43
N ARG A 83 1.72 6.50 -10.32
CA ARG A 83 1.83 5.03 -10.29
C ARG A 83 2.65 4.42 -11.43
N LYS A 84 2.71 5.09 -12.59
CA LYS A 84 3.51 4.67 -13.74
C LYS A 84 5.00 4.52 -13.40
N ASN A 85 5.49 5.31 -12.43
CA ASN A 85 6.87 5.28 -11.95
C ASN A 85 7.19 4.00 -11.17
N LEU A 86 6.17 3.27 -10.71
CA LEU A 86 6.29 2.00 -9.98
C LEU A 86 6.33 0.77 -10.91
N ARG A 87 6.09 0.91 -12.21
CA ARG A 87 5.94 -0.23 -13.15
C ARG A 87 7.13 -1.21 -13.15
N ASN A 88 8.33 -0.69 -12.96
CA ASN A 88 9.58 -1.47 -12.99
C ASN A 88 10.25 -1.54 -11.61
N LYS A 89 9.49 -1.29 -10.53
CA LYS A 89 9.98 -1.36 -9.15
C LYS A 89 9.64 -2.72 -8.56
N LEU A 90 10.56 -3.25 -7.78
CA LEU A 90 10.46 -4.53 -7.10
C LEU A 90 10.28 -4.32 -5.60
N THR A 91 9.82 -5.34 -4.89
CA THR A 91 9.70 -5.29 -3.43
C THR A 91 11.05 -5.11 -2.74
N THR A 92 12.13 -5.53 -3.40
CA THR A 92 13.51 -5.28 -2.94
C THR A 92 13.88 -3.80 -2.95
N ASP A 93 13.29 -2.99 -3.84
CA ASP A 93 13.49 -1.53 -3.82
C ASP A 93 12.83 -0.86 -2.59
N LEU A 94 11.88 -1.56 -1.94
CA LEU A 94 11.30 -1.16 -0.66
C LEU A 94 12.11 -1.67 0.55
N GLY A 95 13.20 -2.41 0.31
CA GLY A 95 13.93 -3.13 1.35
C GLY A 95 13.21 -4.39 1.86
N ILE A 96 12.18 -4.86 1.13
CA ILE A 96 11.38 -6.02 1.53
C ILE A 96 11.85 -7.24 0.73
N SER A 97 12.54 -8.14 1.41
CA SER A 97 12.87 -9.46 0.85
C SER A 97 11.75 -10.45 1.14
N ARG A 98 11.42 -11.29 0.17
CA ARG A 98 10.54 -12.44 0.38
C ARG A 98 11.34 -13.46 1.19
N PHE A 99 11.02 -13.61 2.47
CA PHE A 99 11.50 -14.77 3.21
C PHE A 99 10.94 -16.02 2.52
N ALA A 100 11.85 -16.92 2.14
CA ALA A 100 11.55 -18.19 1.49
C ALA A 100 10.86 -19.14 2.48
#